data_AF-A0A9E5GCX1-F1
#
_entry.id   AF-A0A9E5GCX1-F1
#
_cell.length_a   1.000
_cell.length_b   1.000
_cell.length_c   1.000
_cell.angle_alpha   90.00
_cell.angle_beta   90.00
_cell.angle_gamma   90.00
#
_symmetry.space_group_name_H-M   'P 1'
#
loop_
_entity.id
_entity.type
_entity.pdbx_description
1 polymer ?
#
loop_
_entity_poly.entity_id
_entity_poly.type
_entity_poly.pdbx_seq_one_letter_code
_entity_poly.pdbx_strand_id
1 'polypeptide(L)'
;MIYTSSISRKRIRVFTMIFQDGAKLFCVGSVKARCKTHKEKIVFTMLFISTLVLLMTSLMWTPAEATYTTEGFAIFVDGELLIPTLTADDAKEVLKGVKDWYIRENSSVVRMDYAEDVQIRECKITVQDVKSVEDSIAFIVRRKAPLIT
;
A
#
# COMPACT_ATOMS: atom_id res chain seq x y z
N MET A 1 -27.46 32.72 20.82
CA MET A 1 -27.07 32.61 22.25
C MET A 1 -25.56 32.79 22.30
N ILE A 2 -25.07 33.96 22.71
CA ILE A 2 -23.65 34.33 22.65
C ILE A 2 -23.12 34.38 24.08
N TYR A 3 -22.19 33.48 24.42
CA TYR A 3 -21.49 33.49 25.71
C TYR A 3 -20.27 34.41 25.62
N THR A 4 -20.36 35.61 26.20
CA THR A 4 -19.20 36.46 26.46
C THR A 4 -18.65 36.14 27.84
N SER A 5 -17.53 35.41 27.90
CA SER A 5 -16.77 35.17 29.13
C SER A 5 -15.95 36.41 29.48
N SER A 6 -16.30 37.05 30.60
CA SER A 6 -15.59 38.18 31.20
C SER A 6 -14.29 37.68 31.84
N ILE A 7 -13.15 37.99 31.21
CA ILE A 7 -11.82 37.72 31.78
C ILE A 7 -11.40 38.91 32.65
N SER A 8 -11.50 38.72 33.96
CA SER A 8 -11.04 39.65 34.99
C SER A 8 -9.51 39.83 34.94
N ARG A 9 -9.05 41.00 34.50
CA ARG A 9 -7.62 41.38 34.53
C ARG A 9 -7.23 41.78 35.95
N LYS A 10 -6.63 40.86 36.71
CA LYS A 10 -5.87 41.19 37.93
C LYS A 10 -4.74 42.17 37.58
N ARG A 11 -4.87 43.44 37.99
CA ARG A 11 -3.77 44.42 37.97
C ARG A 11 -2.73 44.00 39.03
N ILE A 12 -1.61 43.44 38.58
CA ILE A 12 -0.44 43.25 39.43
C ILE A 12 0.25 44.62 39.55
N ARG A 13 0.16 45.24 40.73
CA ARG A 13 0.96 46.42 41.06
C ARG A 13 2.39 45.95 41.29
N VAL A 14 3.31 46.36 40.43
CA VAL A 14 4.75 46.14 40.62
C VAL A 14 5.27 47.28 41.49
N PHE A 15 5.60 46.97 42.74
CA PHE A 15 6.32 47.89 43.61
C PHE A 15 7.77 47.99 43.13
N THR A 16 8.20 49.20 42.79
CA THR A 16 9.62 49.51 42.56
C THR A 16 10.14 50.18 43.83
N MET A 17 10.84 49.41 44.67
CA MET A 17 11.64 49.97 45.76
C MET A 17 12.99 50.39 45.17
N ILE A 18 13.31 51.67 45.25
CA ILE A 18 14.63 52.20 44.92
C ILE A 18 15.36 52.38 46.25
N PHE A 19 16.28 51.47 46.55
CA PHE A 19 17.27 51.65 47.62
C PHE A 19 18.43 52.46 47.04
N GLN A 20 18.74 53.60 47.65
CA GLN A 20 19.87 54.45 47.28
C GLN A 20 20.87 54.40 48.42
N ASP A 21 21.73 53.40 48.42
CA ASP A 21 22.99 53.44 49.13
C ASP A 21 24.07 52.76 48.29
N GLY A 22 25.20 53.47 48.17
CA GLY A 22 26.22 53.23 47.16
C GLY A 22 26.83 51.83 47.22
N ALA A 23 26.62 51.05 46.16
CA ALA A 23 27.63 50.21 45.50
C ALA A 23 26.96 49.38 44.40
N LYS A 24 27.53 49.44 43.20
CA LYS A 24 27.31 48.50 42.07
C LYS A 24 25.85 48.34 41.61
N LEU A 25 25.51 49.07 40.55
CA LEU A 25 24.36 48.78 39.69
C LEU A 25 24.47 47.35 39.12
N PHE A 26 23.84 46.39 39.79
CA PHE A 26 23.48 45.12 39.19
C PHE A 26 22.18 45.33 38.41
N CYS A 27 22.30 45.47 37.09
CA CYS A 27 21.18 45.31 36.19
C CYS A 27 20.75 43.84 36.20
N VAL A 28 19.83 43.48 37.10
CA VAL A 28 19.13 42.19 37.02
C VAL A 28 18.18 42.27 35.83
N GLY A 29 18.70 41.94 34.66
CA GLY A 29 17.93 41.81 33.43
C GLY A 29 16.81 40.79 33.63
N SER A 30 15.57 41.25 33.47
CA SER A 30 14.38 40.41 33.57
C SER A 30 14.45 39.27 32.55
N VAL A 31 14.57 38.03 33.02
CA VAL A 31 14.70 36.79 32.23
C VAL A 31 13.43 36.48 31.40
N LYS A 32 12.40 37.34 31.44
CA LYS A 32 11.08 37.07 30.88
C LYS A 32 10.98 37.17 29.35
N ALA A 33 12.02 37.67 28.66
CA ALA A 33 11.99 37.84 27.20
C ALA A 33 12.43 36.61 26.39
N ARG A 34 13.10 35.62 26.99
CA ARG A 34 13.64 34.44 26.27
C ARG A 34 12.63 33.30 26.02
N CYS A 35 11.40 33.40 26.51
CA CYS A 35 10.44 32.29 26.47
C CYS A 35 9.47 32.32 25.26
N LYS A 36 9.40 33.43 24.50
CA LYS A 36 8.51 33.52 23.32
C LYS A 36 9.08 32.80 22.09
N THR A 37 10.38 32.96 21.84
CA THR A 37 11.07 32.36 20.68
C THR A 37 11.16 30.84 20.74
N HIS A 38 11.08 30.23 21.93
CA HIS A 38 11.08 28.76 22.06
C HIS A 38 9.74 28.13 21.67
N LYS A 39 8.62 28.86 21.84
CA LYS A 39 7.29 28.36 21.48
C LYS A 39 7.10 28.31 19.96
N GLU A 40 7.60 29.31 19.24
CA GLU A 40 7.53 29.34 17.77
C GLU A 40 8.29 28.17 17.13
N LYS A 41 9.48 27.85 17.65
CA LYS A 41 10.26 26.69 17.15
C LYS A 41 9.52 25.36 17.31
N ILE A 42 8.85 25.15 18.44
CA ILE A 42 8.09 23.92 18.71
C ILE A 42 6.90 23.79 17.74
N VAL A 43 6.21 24.90 17.46
CA VAL A 43 5.09 24.92 16.51
C VAL A 43 5.56 24.56 15.10
N PHE A 44 6.68 25.13 14.63
CA PHE A 44 7.24 24.80 13.32
C PHE A 44 7.66 23.32 13.22
N THR A 45 8.30 22.76 14.25
CA THR A 45 8.68 21.34 14.23
C THR A 45 7.48 20.41 14.19
N MET A 46 6.41 20.72 14.93
CA MET A 46 5.19 19.92 14.93
C MET A 46 4.48 19.98 13.58
N LEU A 47 4.44 21.16 12.96
CA LEU A 47 3.82 21.36 11.65
C LEU A 47 4.59 20.59 10.57
N PHE A 48 5.93 20.64 10.61
CA PHE A 48 6.78 19.88 9.71
C PHE A 48 6.58 18.36 9.85
N ILE A 49 6.58 17.84 11.08
CA ILE A 49 6.34 16.41 11.33
C ILE A 49 4.94 16.02 10.84
N SER A 50 3.92 16.83 11.11
CA SER A 50 2.55 16.56 10.65
C SER A 50 2.47 16.51 9.12
N THR A 51 3.12 17.45 8.41
CA THR A 51 3.15 17.43 6.94
C THR A 51 3.89 16.22 6.40
N LEU A 52 4.98 15.78 7.06
CA LEU A 52 5.77 14.63 6.63
C LEU A 52 5.01 13.32 6.86
N VAL A 53 4.29 13.21 7.98
CA VAL A 53 3.39 12.08 8.24
C VAL A 53 2.27 12.02 7.21
N LEU A 54 1.62 13.16 6.91
CA LEU A 54 0.57 13.26 5.89
C LEU A 54 1.09 12.86 4.49
N LEU A 55 2.31 13.29 4.14
CA LEU A 55 2.96 12.92 2.89
C LEU A 55 3.24 11.41 2.82
N MET A 56 3.75 10.81 3.90
CA MET A 56 4.01 9.38 3.95
C MET A 56 2.71 8.57 3.91
N THR A 57 1.66 9.02 4.59
CA THR A 57 0.35 8.35 4.54
C THR A 57 -0.28 8.45 3.16
N SER A 58 -0.17 9.59 2.46
CA SER A 58 -0.69 9.71 1.09
C SER A 58 0.08 8.80 0.12
N LEU A 59 1.40 8.68 0.26
CA LEU A 59 2.23 7.78 -0.55
C LEU A 59 1.92 6.30 -0.30
N MET A 60 1.60 5.92 0.94
CA MET A 60 1.18 4.53 1.23
C MET A 60 -0.24 4.22 0.78
N TRP A 61 -1.12 5.24 0.73
CA TRP A 61 -2.51 5.09 0.28
C TRP A 61 -2.68 5.23 -1.22
N THR A 62 -1.74 5.82 -1.95
CA THR A 62 -1.71 5.65 -3.41
C THR A 62 -1.43 4.18 -3.68
N PRO A 63 -2.40 3.42 -4.22
CA PRO A 63 -2.15 2.04 -4.58
C PRO A 63 -1.02 2.07 -5.60
N ALA A 64 0.13 1.50 -5.25
CA ALA A 64 1.24 1.25 -6.18
C ALA A 64 0.83 0.28 -7.31
N GLU A 65 -0.41 -0.19 -7.28
CA GLU A 65 -1.13 -0.88 -8.33
C GLU A 65 -1.52 0.12 -9.43
N ALA A 66 -0.54 0.75 -10.06
CA ALA A 66 -0.65 0.94 -11.49
C ALA A 66 -0.67 -0.49 -12.06
N THR A 67 -1.87 -1.07 -12.14
CA THR A 67 -2.12 -2.38 -12.71
C THR A 67 -1.66 -2.31 -14.15
N TYR A 68 -0.41 -2.69 -14.41
CA TYR A 68 0.13 -2.74 -15.76
C TYR A 68 -0.66 -3.82 -16.49
N THR A 69 -1.68 -3.38 -17.23
CA THR A 69 -2.44 -4.24 -18.13
C THR A 69 -1.64 -4.36 -19.42
N THR A 70 -1.34 -5.58 -19.80
CA THR A 70 -0.72 -5.90 -21.09
C THR A 70 -1.66 -6.74 -21.92
N GLU A 71 -1.48 -6.73 -23.24
CA GLU A 71 -2.07 -7.73 -24.11
C GLU A 71 -1.35 -9.06 -23.87
N GLY A 72 -2.13 -10.13 -23.75
CA GLY A 72 -1.64 -11.48 -23.55
C GLY A 72 -2.73 -12.49 -23.88
N PHE A 73 -2.55 -13.72 -23.39
CA PHE A 73 -3.47 -14.82 -23.63
C PHE A 73 -4.03 -15.31 -22.30
N ALA A 74 -5.22 -15.89 -22.32
CA ALA A 74 -5.73 -16.62 -21.18
C ALA A 74 -6.38 -17.92 -21.61
N ILE A 75 -6.25 -18.91 -20.74
CA ILE A 75 -6.93 -20.20 -20.84
C ILE A 75 -8.31 -20.00 -20.22
N PHE A 76 -9.34 -20.19 -21.03
CA PHE A 76 -10.73 -20.22 -20.60
C PHE A 76 -11.24 -21.65 -20.57
N VAL A 77 -12.02 -21.98 -19.56
CA VAL A 77 -12.71 -23.27 -19.42
C VAL A 77 -14.17 -22.97 -19.17
N ASP A 78 -15.06 -23.42 -20.07
CA ASP A 78 -16.50 -23.11 -20.05
C ASP A 78 -16.80 -21.59 -19.97
N GLY A 79 -15.92 -20.77 -20.56
CA GLY A 79 -16.03 -19.32 -20.57
C GLY A 79 -15.49 -18.62 -19.32
N GLU A 80 -15.03 -19.35 -18.30
CA GLU A 80 -14.37 -18.80 -17.12
C GLU A 80 -12.86 -18.69 -17.31
N LEU A 81 -12.28 -17.56 -16.89
CA LEU A 81 -10.83 -17.36 -16.94
C LEU A 81 -10.15 -18.24 -15.89
N LEU A 82 -9.32 -19.17 -16.37
CA LEU A 82 -8.58 -20.09 -15.51
C LEU A 82 -7.20 -19.53 -15.17
N ILE A 83 -6.40 -19.22 -16.20
CA ILE A 83 -5.02 -18.74 -16.06
C ILE A 83 -4.66 -17.74 -17.17
N PRO A 84 -4.11 -16.56 -16.83
CA PRO A 84 -3.51 -15.64 -17.79
C PRO A 84 -2.03 -16.00 -18.05
N THR A 85 -1.60 -15.89 -19.31
CA THR A 85 -0.23 -16.12 -19.78
C THR A 85 0.21 -15.00 -20.72
N LEU A 86 1.51 -14.73 -20.79
CA LEU A 86 2.04 -13.68 -21.67
C LEU A 86 1.96 -14.09 -23.15
N THR A 87 2.23 -15.36 -23.44
CA THR A 87 2.22 -15.87 -24.82
C THR A 87 1.22 -17.00 -24.99
N ALA A 88 0.82 -17.23 -26.25
CA ALA A 88 -0.01 -18.37 -26.63
C ALA A 88 0.72 -19.71 -26.46
N ASP A 89 2.04 -19.71 -26.58
CA ASP A 89 2.84 -20.93 -26.45
C ASP A 89 2.96 -21.34 -24.98
N ASP A 90 3.10 -20.38 -24.05
CA ASP A 90 3.02 -20.66 -22.61
C ASP A 90 1.66 -21.27 -22.24
N ALA A 91 0.55 -20.74 -22.78
CA ALA A 91 -0.78 -21.31 -22.53
C ALA A 91 -0.89 -22.76 -23.01
N LYS A 92 -0.34 -23.08 -24.19
CA LYS A 92 -0.31 -24.45 -24.71
C LYS A 92 0.59 -25.34 -23.86
N GLU A 93 1.72 -24.82 -23.39
CA GLU A 93 2.66 -25.56 -22.54
C GLU A 93 2.03 -25.90 -21.19
N VAL A 94 1.28 -24.97 -20.58
CA VAL A 94 0.51 -25.23 -19.36
C VAL A 94 -0.50 -26.35 -19.58
N LEU A 95 -1.30 -26.29 -20.65
CA LEU A 95 -2.27 -27.33 -20.97
C LEU A 95 -1.58 -28.69 -21.16
N LYS A 96 -0.53 -28.73 -21.98
CA LYS A 96 0.25 -29.94 -22.20
C LYS A 96 0.83 -30.50 -20.90
N GLY A 97 1.39 -29.64 -20.05
CA GLY A 97 1.95 -30.03 -18.76
C GLY A 97 0.91 -30.60 -17.80
N VAL A 98 -0.31 -30.04 -17.79
CA VAL A 98 -1.45 -30.60 -17.05
C VAL A 98 -1.80 -32.00 -17.59
N LYS A 99 -1.92 -32.15 -18.91
CA LYS A 99 -2.20 -33.46 -19.53
C LYS A 99 -1.13 -34.50 -19.21
N ASP A 100 0.14 -34.12 -19.33
CA ASP A 100 1.28 -34.99 -19.03
C ASP A 100 1.32 -35.38 -17.54
N TRP A 101 0.94 -34.46 -16.64
CA TRP A 101 0.83 -34.75 -15.20
C TRP A 101 -0.24 -35.80 -14.92
N TYR A 102 -1.44 -35.66 -15.49
CA TYR A 102 -2.52 -36.62 -15.27
C TYR A 102 -2.26 -37.98 -15.94
N ILE A 103 -1.63 -38.02 -17.12
CA ILE A 103 -1.21 -39.27 -17.76
C ILE A 103 -0.17 -40.00 -16.90
N ARG A 104 0.75 -39.27 -16.29
CA ARG A 104 1.77 -39.86 -15.39
C ARG A 104 1.15 -40.41 -14.11
N GLU A 105 0.18 -39.69 -13.54
CA GLU A 105 -0.52 -40.11 -12.32
C GLU A 105 -1.42 -41.33 -12.60
N ASN A 106 -2.16 -41.32 -13.71
CA ASN A 106 -2.99 -42.42 -14.17
C ASN A 106 -2.27 -43.24 -15.26
N SER A 107 -1.34 -44.08 -14.82
CA SER A 107 -0.48 -44.91 -15.68
C SER A 107 -1.20 -45.81 -16.69
N SER A 108 -2.52 -45.99 -16.58
CA SER A 108 -3.37 -46.74 -17.52
C SER A 108 -3.95 -45.89 -18.66
N VAL A 109 -3.83 -44.56 -18.62
CA VAL A 109 -4.44 -43.65 -19.59
C VAL A 109 -3.43 -43.27 -20.67
N VAL A 110 -3.54 -43.88 -21.85
CA VAL A 110 -2.62 -43.66 -22.98
C VAL A 110 -2.90 -42.32 -23.69
N ARG A 111 -4.13 -41.84 -23.61
CA ARG A 111 -4.57 -40.58 -24.23
C ARG A 111 -5.70 -40.00 -23.39
N MET A 112 -5.64 -38.70 -23.15
CA MET A 112 -6.59 -37.97 -22.33
C MET A 112 -6.93 -36.67 -23.06
N ASP A 113 -8.20 -36.35 -23.22
CA ASP A 113 -8.64 -35.12 -23.86
C ASP A 113 -9.49 -34.31 -22.86
N TYR A 114 -9.59 -32.99 -23.07
CA TYR A 114 -10.33 -32.11 -22.15
C TYR A 114 -11.83 -32.35 -22.26
N ALA A 115 -12.48 -32.46 -21.10
CA ALA A 115 -13.92 -32.69 -21.00
C ALA A 115 -14.73 -31.43 -21.32
N GLU A 116 -14.18 -30.29 -20.91
CA GLU A 116 -14.76 -28.96 -20.95
C GLU A 116 -14.23 -28.20 -22.18
N ASP A 117 -14.95 -27.16 -22.60
CA ASP A 117 -14.55 -26.35 -23.74
C ASP A 117 -13.37 -25.45 -23.35
N VAL A 118 -12.15 -25.96 -23.58
CA VAL A 118 -10.91 -25.25 -23.30
C VAL A 118 -10.54 -24.38 -24.49
N GLN A 119 -10.56 -23.06 -24.29
CA GLN A 119 -10.23 -22.08 -25.33
C GLN A 119 -9.06 -21.20 -24.90
N ILE A 120 -8.13 -20.95 -25.81
CA ILE A 120 -7.09 -19.94 -25.64
C ILE A 120 -7.54 -18.68 -26.38
N ARG A 121 -7.72 -17.58 -25.65
CA ARG A 121 -8.16 -16.31 -26.23
C ARG A 121 -7.20 -15.19 -25.85
N GLU A 122 -7.02 -14.25 -26.77
CA GLU A 122 -6.35 -12.99 -26.49
C GLU A 122 -7.21 -12.14 -25.55
N CYS A 123 -6.59 -11.62 -24.49
CA CYS A 123 -7.27 -10.75 -23.55
C CYS A 123 -6.28 -9.79 -22.87
N LYS A 124 -6.82 -8.74 -22.24
CA LYS A 124 -6.03 -7.86 -21.39
C LYS A 124 -5.79 -8.54 -20.07
N ILE A 125 -4.54 -8.77 -19.73
CA ILE A 125 -4.12 -9.42 -18.50
C ILE A 125 -3.33 -8.45 -17.63
N THR A 126 -3.46 -8.62 -16.32
CA THR A 126 -2.63 -7.92 -15.36
C THR A 126 -1.30 -8.66 -15.23
N VAL A 127 -0.18 -7.95 -15.35
CA VAL A 127 1.16 -8.58 -15.24
C VAL A 127 1.37 -9.26 -13.87
N GLN A 128 0.72 -8.78 -12.81
CA GLN A 128 0.79 -9.38 -11.47
C GLN A 128 0.10 -10.75 -11.38
N ASP A 129 -0.87 -11.02 -12.26
CA ASP A 129 -1.62 -12.29 -12.27
C ASP A 129 -0.95 -13.36 -13.13
N VAL A 130 0.06 -12.97 -13.93
CA VAL A 130 0.85 -13.89 -14.75
C VAL A 130 1.66 -14.79 -13.84
N LYS A 131 1.40 -16.09 -13.94
CA LYS A 131 2.14 -17.13 -13.23
C LYS A 131 3.13 -17.80 -14.17
N SER A 132 4.19 -18.40 -13.60
CA SER A 132 5.05 -19.32 -14.35
C SER A 132 4.24 -20.51 -14.88
N VAL A 133 4.76 -21.21 -15.88
CA VAL A 133 4.12 -22.40 -16.44
C VAL A 133 3.97 -23.47 -15.35
N GLU A 134 4.99 -23.67 -14.52
CA GLU A 134 5.00 -24.63 -13.42
C GLU A 134 3.96 -24.29 -12.33
N ASP A 135 3.90 -23.03 -11.92
CA ASP A 135 2.91 -22.58 -10.93
C ASP A 135 1.49 -22.67 -11.47
N SER A 136 1.32 -22.45 -12.77
CA SER A 136 0.04 -22.58 -13.48
C SER A 136 -0.44 -24.03 -13.49
N ILE A 137 0.44 -24.98 -13.85
CA ILE A 137 0.13 -26.41 -13.79
C ILE A 137 -0.23 -26.81 -12.35
N ALA A 138 0.58 -26.41 -11.37
CA ALA A 138 0.32 -26.70 -9.97
C ALA A 138 -1.02 -26.13 -9.49
N PHE A 139 -1.40 -24.92 -9.95
CA PHE A 139 -2.67 -24.30 -9.64
C PHE A 139 -3.86 -25.09 -10.20
N ILE A 140 -3.80 -25.51 -11.47
CA ILE A 140 -4.86 -26.30 -12.13
C ILE A 140 -5.03 -27.66 -11.45
N VAL A 141 -3.91 -28.35 -11.23
CA VAL A 141 -3.91 -29.68 -10.59
C VAL A 141 -4.48 -29.62 -9.17
N ARG A 142 -4.12 -28.60 -8.38
CA ARG A 142 -4.67 -28.41 -7.03
C ARG A 142 -6.17 -28.13 -7.02
N ARG A 143 -6.67 -27.44 -8.05
CA ARG A 143 -8.11 -27.15 -8.20
C ARG A 143 -8.92 -28.35 -8.70
N LYS A 144 -8.28 -29.45 -9.10
CA LYS A 144 -8.91 -30.63 -9.72
C LYS A 144 -9.82 -30.25 -10.90
N ALA A 145 -9.26 -29.62 -11.93
CA ALA A 145 -9.99 -29.46 -13.19
C ALA A 145 -10.43 -30.85 -13.70
N PRO A 146 -11.71 -31.05 -14.03
CA PRO A 146 -12.20 -32.34 -14.47
C PRO A 146 -11.68 -32.66 -15.89
N LEU A 147 -11.06 -33.83 -16.04
CA LEU A 147 -10.60 -34.36 -17.32
C LEU A 147 -11.30 -35.70 -17.57
N ILE A 148 -11.63 -36.01 -18.83
CA ILE A 148 -12.19 -37.32 -19.21
C ILE A 148 -11.04 -38.21 -19.74
N THR A 149 -10.99 -39.44 -19.23
CA THR A 149 -10.07 -40.52 -19.63
C THR A 149 -10.57 -41.29 -20.83
#